data_AF-A0A1C5Y4G4-F1
#
_entry.id   AF-A0A1C5Y4G4-F1
#
_cell.length_a   1.000
_cell.length_b   1.000
_cell.length_c   1.000
_cell.angle_alpha   90.00
_cell.angle_beta   90.00
_cell.angle_gamma   90.00
#
_symmetry.space_group_name_H-M   'P 1'
#
loop_
_entity.id
_entity.type
_entity.pdbx_description
1 polymer ?
#
loop_
_entity_poly.entity_id
_entity_poly.type
_entity_poly.pdbx_seq_one_letter_code
_entity_poly.pdbx_strand_id
1 'polypeptide(L)'
;MVTTSDAKSSDQGVTLNISQTIGDTSRFYVVFTAKNVPKTTRELGFKGKKLQVGGKNGYSYTMDGPKQAAVNGKTVKYTMLVSGINKDGESVNINGKTVQLKLSDIGYRNQKGKFVTVAKGNWKLKWKFTTKAETKKITVNKNIKVMDSKCRWKDIEITPLSLTVHSYVTKQGREHFSEAEWQKYEKSQRVTVTFTDGSKIDSRFLDDVNESWGDKKHLGFKTLGFKNMVNIKDVSSVTYGNQTVKLQKIKNNAKREKYAMFTSKKHGVKMTIFAIHRIKGMIPEDEMSKKIPSMDYIGYYEGYTYGIEYGEIQNKDQKREFADVFNKDIKNLKFYFEYVR
;
A
#
# COMPACT_ATOMS: atom_id res chain seq x y z
N MET A 1 -12.67 -11.15 3.92
CA MET A 1 -11.92 -9.88 4.04
C MET A 1 -12.79 -8.67 3.80
N VAL A 2 -13.73 -8.72 2.86
CA VAL A 2 -14.74 -7.66 2.65
C VAL A 2 -16.02 -8.01 3.41
N THR A 3 -16.61 -7.02 4.07
CA THR A 3 -17.96 -7.07 4.63
C THR A 3 -18.75 -5.86 4.15
N THR A 4 -19.98 -6.10 3.70
CA THR A 4 -20.94 -5.04 3.42
C THR A 4 -21.63 -4.67 4.73
N SER A 5 -22.03 -3.40 4.86
CA SER A 5 -22.76 -2.91 6.02
C SER A 5 -23.87 -1.99 5.54
N ASP A 6 -25.07 -2.15 6.08
CA ASP A 6 -26.22 -1.28 5.77
C ASP A 6 -26.25 -0.01 6.65
N ALA A 7 -25.12 0.35 7.27
CA ALA A 7 -25.05 1.51 8.13
C ALA A 7 -25.22 2.79 7.30
N LYS A 8 -26.35 3.45 7.52
CA LYS A 8 -26.75 4.69 6.86
C LYS A 8 -27.17 5.75 7.87
N SER A 9 -27.03 7.01 7.51
CA SER A 9 -27.50 8.16 8.27
C SER A 9 -27.84 9.29 7.32
N SER A 10 -29.01 9.91 7.49
CA SER A 10 -29.50 11.00 6.64
C SER A 10 -29.76 12.23 7.51
N ASP A 11 -29.32 13.39 7.04
CA ASP A 11 -29.57 14.68 7.67
C ASP A 11 -29.47 15.79 6.61
N GLN A 12 -30.32 16.80 6.73
CA GLN A 12 -30.37 17.97 5.82
C GLN A 12 -30.34 17.59 4.32
N GLY A 13 -31.08 16.52 3.94
CA GLY A 13 -31.18 16.04 2.55
C GLY A 13 -29.97 15.26 2.02
N VAL A 14 -28.87 15.18 2.77
CA VAL A 14 -27.69 14.37 2.45
C VAL A 14 -27.73 13.05 3.21
N THR A 15 -27.45 11.96 2.51
CA THR A 15 -27.40 10.61 3.09
C THR A 15 -25.99 10.05 3.03
N LEU A 16 -25.42 9.68 4.17
CA LEU A 16 -24.20 8.89 4.26
C LEU A 16 -24.53 7.40 4.34
N ASN A 17 -23.80 6.57 3.61
CA ASN A 17 -23.95 5.11 3.64
C ASN A 17 -22.59 4.41 3.58
N ILE A 18 -22.30 3.54 4.56
CA ILE A 18 -21.17 2.61 4.48
C ILE A 18 -21.44 1.64 3.33
N SER A 19 -20.50 1.53 2.40
CA SER A 19 -20.63 0.63 1.25
C SER A 19 -19.90 -0.68 1.51
N GLN A 20 -18.72 -0.59 2.10
CA GLN A 20 -17.89 -1.76 2.40
C GLN A 20 -16.89 -1.44 3.50
N THR A 21 -16.54 -2.48 4.26
CA THR A 21 -15.37 -2.51 5.12
C THR A 21 -14.44 -3.64 4.71
N ILE A 22 -13.15 -3.37 4.61
CA ILE A 22 -12.14 -4.35 4.17
C ILE A 22 -10.98 -4.32 5.14
N GLY A 23 -10.71 -5.44 5.80
CA GLY A 23 -9.59 -5.47 6.71
C GLY A 23 -9.33 -6.80 7.37
N ASP A 24 -8.40 -6.75 8.31
CA ASP A 24 -7.98 -7.85 9.14
C ASP A 24 -8.31 -7.60 10.62
N THR A 25 -7.78 -8.45 11.49
CA THR A 25 -8.04 -8.35 12.92
C THR A 25 -7.50 -7.06 13.52
N SER A 26 -6.45 -6.45 12.97
CA SER A 26 -5.78 -5.27 13.54
C SER A 26 -6.30 -3.94 13.02
N ARG A 27 -6.73 -3.90 11.75
CA ARG A 27 -7.08 -2.66 11.05
C ARG A 27 -8.02 -2.93 9.89
N PHE A 28 -8.80 -1.92 9.50
CA PHE A 28 -9.70 -2.04 8.36
C PHE A 28 -9.95 -0.70 7.67
N TYR A 29 -10.07 -0.76 6.36
CA TYR A 29 -10.54 0.33 5.53
C TYR A 29 -12.06 0.36 5.51
N VAL A 30 -12.61 1.56 5.45
CA VAL A 30 -14.03 1.82 5.26
C VAL A 30 -14.20 2.63 4.01
N VAL A 31 -15.12 2.20 3.16
CA VAL A 31 -15.58 2.98 2.02
C VAL A 31 -17.03 3.32 2.25
N PHE A 32 -17.34 4.61 2.15
CA PHE A 32 -18.70 5.10 2.31
C PHE A 32 -19.00 6.20 1.31
N THR A 33 -20.28 6.46 1.10
CA THR A 33 -20.75 7.44 0.13
C THR A 33 -21.60 8.50 0.81
N ALA A 34 -21.53 9.73 0.31
CA ALA A 34 -22.44 10.82 0.62
C ALA A 34 -23.26 11.11 -0.64
N LYS A 35 -24.57 10.92 -0.58
CA LYS A 35 -25.51 11.21 -1.69
C LYS A 35 -26.15 12.58 -1.49
N ASN A 36 -26.55 13.21 -2.60
CA ASN A 36 -27.16 14.54 -2.68
C ASN A 36 -26.25 15.68 -2.21
N VAL A 37 -24.93 15.50 -2.30
CA VAL A 37 -23.98 16.58 -2.00
C VAL A 37 -24.00 17.60 -3.15
N PRO A 38 -24.10 18.91 -2.86
CA PRO A 38 -23.98 19.94 -3.90
C PRO A 38 -22.67 19.81 -4.68
N LYS A 39 -22.74 20.02 -6.00
CA LYS A 39 -21.56 19.91 -6.88
C LYS A 39 -20.53 20.98 -6.55
N THR A 40 -19.26 20.62 -6.57
CA THR A 40 -18.12 21.51 -6.38
C THR A 40 -16.91 20.99 -7.15
N THR A 41 -15.97 21.88 -7.47
CA THR A 41 -14.67 21.55 -8.08
C THR A 41 -13.58 21.33 -7.04
N ARG A 42 -13.85 21.59 -5.76
CA ARG A 42 -12.90 21.44 -4.66
C ARG A 42 -13.01 20.04 -4.04
N GLU A 43 -11.88 19.53 -3.56
CA GLU A 43 -11.87 18.30 -2.76
C GLU A 43 -12.65 18.52 -1.45
N LEU A 44 -13.62 17.66 -1.21
CA LEU A 44 -14.48 17.73 -0.05
C LEU A 44 -13.91 16.90 1.12
N GLY A 45 -14.15 17.41 2.32
CA GLY A 45 -13.94 16.74 3.57
C GLY A 45 -15.02 17.12 4.58
N PHE A 46 -14.76 16.79 5.84
CA PHE A 46 -15.69 17.03 6.94
C PHE A 46 -15.10 18.01 7.95
N LYS A 47 -15.94 18.90 8.49
CA LYS A 47 -15.53 19.85 9.53
C LYS A 47 -15.26 19.13 10.85
N GLY A 48 -16.22 18.30 11.28
CA GLY A 48 -16.13 17.53 12.51
C GLY A 48 -16.02 16.05 12.22
N LYS A 49 -15.13 15.38 12.94
CA LYS A 49 -14.81 13.96 12.78
C LYS A 49 -14.57 13.32 14.14
N LYS A 50 -15.36 12.31 14.50
CA LYS A 50 -15.17 11.56 15.76
C LYS A 50 -15.41 10.07 15.54
N LEU A 51 -14.38 9.28 15.83
CA LEU A 51 -14.42 7.82 15.84
C LEU A 51 -14.62 7.31 17.27
N GLN A 52 -15.44 6.28 17.42
CA GLN A 52 -15.53 5.48 18.64
C GLN A 52 -15.57 4.01 18.27
N VAL A 53 -14.75 3.19 18.93
CA VAL A 53 -14.70 1.74 18.73
C VAL A 53 -14.89 1.08 20.09
N GLY A 54 -15.81 0.12 20.18
CA GLY A 54 -16.10 -0.57 21.44
C GLY A 54 -14.92 -1.45 21.89
N GLY A 55 -14.38 -1.22 23.08
CA GLY A 55 -13.24 -1.99 23.59
C GLY A 55 -12.93 -1.72 25.05
N LYS A 56 -11.85 -2.32 25.53
CA LYS A 56 -11.34 -2.14 26.90
C LYS A 56 -10.79 -0.72 27.09
N ASN A 57 -10.78 -0.25 28.33
CA ASN A 57 -10.09 0.99 28.71
C ASN A 57 -8.59 0.88 28.44
N GLY A 58 -7.98 1.97 27.98
CA GLY A 58 -6.55 2.03 27.65
C GLY A 58 -6.18 1.66 26.20
N TYR A 59 -7.15 1.44 25.32
CA TYR A 59 -6.91 1.28 23.88
C TYR A 59 -7.09 2.61 23.17
N SER A 60 -6.14 2.97 22.31
CA SER A 60 -6.21 4.14 21.44
C SER A 60 -6.61 3.68 20.04
N TYR A 61 -7.72 4.22 19.52
CA TYR A 61 -8.16 3.96 18.16
C TYR A 61 -7.96 5.21 17.31
N THR A 62 -7.41 5.02 16.13
CA THR A 62 -7.13 6.13 15.20
C THR A 62 -7.94 5.97 13.94
N MET A 63 -8.16 7.11 13.29
CA MET A 63 -8.79 7.20 11.98
C MET A 63 -7.92 8.08 11.10
N ASP A 64 -7.40 7.51 10.01
CA ASP A 64 -6.86 8.30 8.90
C ASP A 64 -7.97 8.57 7.88
N GLY A 65 -8.30 9.85 7.69
CA GLY A 65 -9.39 10.34 6.84
C GLY A 65 -10.57 10.94 7.62
N PRO A 66 -11.80 10.89 7.06
CA PRO A 66 -12.13 10.45 5.68
C PRO A 66 -11.49 11.31 4.59
N LYS A 67 -11.07 10.67 3.49
CA LYS A 67 -10.48 11.29 2.29
C LYS A 67 -11.41 11.11 1.09
N GLN A 68 -11.57 12.12 0.25
CA GLN A 68 -12.39 11.99 -0.96
C GLN A 68 -11.70 11.05 -1.95
N ALA A 69 -12.41 10.00 -2.37
CA ALA A 69 -11.89 9.01 -3.30
C ALA A 69 -12.44 9.17 -4.72
N ALA A 70 -13.69 9.59 -4.86
CA ALA A 70 -14.31 9.82 -6.17
C ALA A 70 -15.56 10.71 -6.05
N VAL A 71 -15.94 11.35 -7.15
CA VAL A 71 -17.21 12.09 -7.29
C VAL A 71 -17.93 11.59 -8.53
N ASN A 72 -19.20 11.22 -8.38
CA ASN A 72 -20.08 10.86 -9.49
C ASN A 72 -21.41 11.61 -9.33
N GLY A 73 -21.60 12.66 -10.12
CA GLY A 73 -22.76 13.54 -10.02
C GLY A 73 -22.87 14.19 -8.63
N LYS A 74 -24.00 13.95 -7.94
CA LYS A 74 -24.24 14.41 -6.56
C LYS A 74 -23.82 13.37 -5.50
N THR A 75 -23.06 12.35 -5.88
CA THR A 75 -22.56 11.33 -4.96
C THR A 75 -21.06 11.45 -4.81
N VAL A 76 -20.58 11.56 -3.57
CA VAL A 76 -19.15 11.61 -3.24
C VAL A 76 -18.78 10.34 -2.49
N LYS A 77 -17.72 9.66 -2.91
CA LYS A 77 -17.17 8.48 -2.24
C LYS A 77 -15.99 8.87 -1.38
N TYR A 78 -15.94 8.33 -0.17
CA TYR A 78 -14.87 8.55 0.80
C TYR A 78 -14.25 7.23 1.22
N THR A 79 -12.96 7.29 1.55
CA THR A 79 -12.22 6.20 2.20
C THR A 79 -11.67 6.66 3.55
N MET A 80 -11.55 5.74 4.50
CA MET A 80 -10.83 5.96 5.75
C MET A 80 -10.19 4.66 6.23
N LEU A 81 -9.08 4.75 6.95
CA LEU A 81 -8.46 3.63 7.65
C LEU A 81 -8.75 3.75 9.15
N VAL A 82 -9.21 2.67 9.75
CA VAL A 82 -9.36 2.53 11.20
C VAL A 82 -8.36 1.52 11.71
N SER A 83 -7.61 1.89 12.74
CA SER A 83 -6.66 1.02 13.45
C SER A 83 -6.75 1.27 14.95
N GLY A 84 -6.16 0.39 15.74
CA GLY A 84 -6.11 0.55 17.18
C GLY A 84 -4.87 -0.08 17.79
N ILE A 85 -4.37 0.55 18.83
CA ILE A 85 -3.23 0.12 19.62
C ILE A 85 -3.57 0.07 21.11
N ASN A 86 -2.95 -0.85 21.85
CA ASN A 86 -3.02 -0.86 23.31
C ASN A 86 -2.01 0.14 23.89
N LYS A 87 -1.98 0.27 25.22
CA LYS A 87 -1.05 1.13 25.96
C LYS A 87 0.43 0.81 25.70
N ASP A 88 0.74 -0.42 25.28
CA ASP A 88 2.09 -0.90 25.02
C ASP A 88 2.48 -0.70 23.54
N GLY A 89 1.58 -0.12 22.74
CA GLY A 89 1.75 0.17 21.31
C GLY A 89 1.31 -0.96 20.38
N GLU A 90 0.95 -2.13 20.90
CA GLU A 90 0.62 -3.30 20.10
C GLU A 90 -0.75 -3.15 19.43
N SER A 91 -0.87 -3.68 18.20
CA SER A 91 -2.13 -3.71 17.47
C SER A 91 -3.21 -4.46 18.25
N VAL A 92 -4.41 -3.89 18.33
CA VAL A 92 -5.54 -4.52 19.04
C VAL A 92 -6.43 -5.25 18.06
N ASN A 93 -6.99 -6.39 18.48
CA ASN A 93 -7.98 -7.09 17.68
C ASN A 93 -9.30 -6.30 17.64
N ILE A 94 -9.64 -5.75 16.47
CA ILE A 94 -10.85 -4.96 16.18
C ILE A 94 -12.01 -5.83 15.66
N ASN A 95 -11.75 -7.08 15.31
CA ASN A 95 -12.77 -7.99 14.78
C ASN A 95 -13.91 -8.20 15.79
N GLY A 96 -15.15 -8.09 15.32
CA GLY A 96 -16.36 -8.22 16.13
C GLY A 96 -16.73 -6.96 16.92
N LYS A 97 -15.95 -5.88 16.88
CA LYS A 97 -16.26 -4.65 17.61
C LYS A 97 -17.30 -3.80 16.91
N THR A 98 -18.11 -3.09 17.71
CA THR A 98 -18.98 -2.02 17.23
C THR A 98 -18.17 -0.75 17.00
N VAL A 99 -18.35 -0.16 15.83
CA VAL A 99 -17.71 1.07 15.39
C VAL A 99 -18.79 2.14 15.22
N GLN A 100 -18.51 3.35 15.69
CA GLN A 100 -19.34 4.52 15.50
C GLN A 100 -18.50 5.64 14.91
N LEU A 101 -19.00 6.22 13.83
CA LEU A 101 -18.42 7.39 13.17
C LEU A 101 -19.42 8.53 13.23
N LYS A 102 -19.01 9.65 13.81
CA LYS A 102 -19.77 10.91 13.79
C LYS A 102 -19.06 11.91 12.89
N LEU A 103 -19.79 12.46 11.93
CA LEU A 103 -19.32 13.45 10.97
C LEU A 103 -20.24 14.66 10.99
N SER A 104 -19.68 15.86 10.85
CA SER A 104 -20.46 17.09 10.74
C SER A 104 -19.94 18.01 9.65
N ASP A 105 -20.88 18.61 8.91
CA ASP A 105 -20.68 19.50 7.76
C ASP A 105 -19.73 18.95 6.68
N ILE A 106 -20.21 18.88 5.43
CA ILE A 106 -19.37 18.61 4.26
C ILE A 106 -18.90 19.93 3.68
N GLY A 107 -17.62 20.04 3.33
CA GLY A 107 -17.04 21.27 2.81
C GLY A 107 -15.57 21.14 2.46
N TYR A 108 -14.91 22.25 2.18
CA TYR A 108 -13.49 22.28 1.81
C TYR A 108 -12.77 23.39 2.57
N ARG A 109 -11.44 23.32 2.68
CA ARG A 109 -10.64 24.44 3.18
C ARG A 109 -10.25 25.36 2.03
N ASN A 110 -10.51 26.66 2.17
CA ASN A 110 -10.06 27.65 1.19
C ASN A 110 -8.54 27.90 1.31
N GLN A 111 -7.99 28.76 0.45
CA GLN A 111 -6.56 29.11 0.44
C GLN A 111 -6.05 29.69 1.78
N LYS A 112 -6.94 30.25 2.61
CA LYS A 112 -6.62 30.77 3.95
C LYS A 112 -6.81 29.73 5.06
N GLY A 113 -7.03 28.46 4.70
CA GLY A 113 -7.28 27.37 5.64
C GLY A 113 -8.67 27.38 6.30
N LYS A 114 -9.54 28.35 6.03
CA LYS A 114 -10.90 28.43 6.60
C LYS A 114 -11.79 27.37 5.95
N PHE A 115 -12.53 26.64 6.78
CA PHE A 115 -13.51 25.66 6.30
C PHE A 115 -14.74 26.37 5.71
N VAL A 116 -15.05 26.07 4.45
CA VAL A 116 -16.22 26.55 3.71
C VAL A 116 -17.19 25.39 3.59
N THR A 117 -18.34 25.51 4.27
CA THR A 117 -19.38 24.49 4.26
C THR A 117 -20.12 24.48 2.92
N VAL A 118 -20.23 23.30 2.32
CA VAL A 118 -21.00 23.01 1.10
C VAL A 118 -22.35 22.36 1.45
N ALA A 119 -22.39 21.49 2.45
CA ALA A 119 -23.63 20.94 3.00
C ALA A 119 -23.54 20.88 4.53
N LYS A 120 -24.54 21.45 5.21
CA LYS A 120 -24.66 21.35 6.67
C LYS A 120 -25.25 19.99 7.06
N GLY A 121 -24.88 19.48 8.23
CA GLY A 121 -25.52 18.29 8.79
C GLY A 121 -24.67 17.57 9.81
N ASN A 122 -25.28 16.60 10.50
CA ASN A 122 -24.68 15.75 11.52
C ASN A 122 -25.08 14.29 11.25
N TRP A 123 -24.10 13.47 10.85
CA TRP A 123 -24.33 12.07 10.52
C TRP A 123 -23.67 11.17 11.53
N LYS A 124 -24.41 10.14 11.98
CA LYS A 124 -23.93 9.12 12.91
C LYS A 124 -24.10 7.74 12.29
N LEU A 125 -22.99 7.15 11.88
CA LEU A 125 -22.94 5.80 11.33
C LEU A 125 -22.51 4.83 12.43
N LYS A 126 -23.21 3.70 12.57
CA LYS A 126 -22.90 2.65 13.55
C LYS A 126 -22.98 1.29 12.87
N TRP A 127 -21.89 0.51 12.94
CA TRP A 127 -21.85 -0.85 12.40
C TRP A 127 -20.99 -1.76 13.28
N LYS A 128 -21.09 -3.06 13.05
CA LYS A 128 -20.18 -4.05 13.64
C LYS A 128 -19.16 -4.45 12.57
N PHE A 129 -17.88 -4.26 12.84
CA PHE A 129 -16.84 -4.73 11.92
C PHE A 129 -16.59 -6.21 12.17
N THR A 130 -16.67 -7.02 11.12
CA THR A 130 -16.30 -8.43 11.16
C THR A 130 -15.40 -8.77 9.99
N THR A 131 -14.44 -9.67 10.21
CA THR A 131 -13.58 -10.21 9.17
C THR A 131 -13.28 -11.67 9.40
N LYS A 132 -13.07 -12.38 8.30
CA LYS A 132 -12.55 -13.76 8.24
C LYS A 132 -11.12 -13.77 7.68
N ALA A 133 -10.43 -12.63 7.69
CA ALA A 133 -9.04 -12.54 7.27
C ALA A 133 -8.20 -13.54 8.09
N GLU A 134 -7.46 -14.38 7.40
CA GLU A 134 -6.51 -15.28 8.05
C GLU A 134 -5.45 -14.44 8.77
N THR A 135 -5.03 -14.90 9.94
CA THR A 135 -3.84 -14.39 10.62
C THR A 135 -2.90 -15.57 10.78
N LYS A 136 -1.66 -15.43 10.29
CA LYS A 136 -0.65 -16.47 10.39
C LYS A 136 0.40 -16.04 11.39
N LYS A 137 0.51 -16.80 12.48
CA LYS A 137 1.58 -16.65 13.46
C LYS A 137 2.63 -17.73 13.26
N ILE A 138 3.89 -17.34 13.21
CA ILE A 138 5.05 -18.23 13.07
C ILE A 138 5.98 -18.01 14.25
N THR A 139 6.22 -19.06 15.02
CA THR A 139 7.26 -19.06 16.06
C THR A 139 8.63 -19.14 15.41
N VAL A 140 9.52 -18.22 15.74
CA VAL A 140 10.90 -18.14 15.23
C VAL A 140 11.90 -18.58 16.30
N ASN A 141 11.81 -18.02 17.51
CA ASN A 141 12.70 -18.27 18.65
C ASN A 141 14.20 -18.29 18.30
N LYS A 142 14.66 -17.28 17.56
CA LYS A 142 16.06 -17.16 17.13
C LYS A 142 16.77 -16.02 17.85
N ASN A 143 17.98 -16.30 18.35
CA ASN A 143 18.87 -15.26 18.84
C ASN A 143 19.55 -14.58 17.64
N ILE A 144 19.39 -13.26 17.55
CA ILE A 144 19.92 -12.41 16.49
C ILE A 144 20.57 -11.17 17.11
N LYS A 145 21.28 -10.40 16.30
CA LYS A 145 21.72 -9.06 16.67
C LYS A 145 20.86 -8.04 15.94
N VAL A 146 20.37 -7.06 16.67
CA VAL A 146 19.71 -5.88 16.11
C VAL A 146 20.52 -4.69 16.60
N MET A 147 21.22 -4.02 15.67
CA MET A 147 22.24 -3.03 16.01
C MET A 147 23.29 -3.65 16.95
N ASP A 148 23.57 -3.04 18.10
CA ASP A 148 24.48 -3.54 19.14
C ASP A 148 23.77 -4.39 20.23
N SER A 149 22.45 -4.57 20.11
CA SER A 149 21.61 -5.24 21.09
C SER A 149 21.48 -6.73 20.78
N LYS A 150 21.63 -7.57 21.83
CA LYS A 150 21.21 -8.98 21.74
C LYS A 150 19.68 -9.00 21.67
N CYS A 151 19.16 -9.67 20.65
CA CYS A 151 17.74 -9.73 20.36
C CYS A 151 17.30 -11.19 20.25
N ARG A 152 16.20 -11.54 20.92
CA ARG A 152 15.50 -12.82 20.72
C ARG A 152 14.27 -12.55 19.85
N TRP A 153 14.37 -12.89 18.57
CA TRP A 153 13.24 -12.86 17.65
C TRP A 153 12.29 -14.00 18.01
N LYS A 154 11.16 -13.63 18.61
CA LYS A 154 10.17 -14.56 19.14
C LYS A 154 9.26 -15.07 18.03
N ASP A 155 8.49 -14.17 17.43
CA ASP A 155 7.40 -14.50 16.52
C ASP A 155 7.37 -13.59 15.29
N ILE A 156 6.73 -14.07 14.23
CA ILE A 156 6.22 -13.29 13.10
C ILE A 156 4.71 -13.44 13.09
N GLU A 157 3.99 -12.33 12.99
CA GLU A 157 2.55 -12.32 12.73
C GLU A 157 2.28 -11.67 11.38
N ILE A 158 1.50 -12.34 10.53
CA ILE A 158 1.16 -11.87 9.18
C ILE A 158 -0.35 -11.81 9.05
N THR A 159 -0.82 -10.66 8.62
CA THR A 159 -2.21 -10.43 8.21
C THR A 159 -2.24 -9.91 6.76
N PRO A 160 -3.41 -9.82 6.11
CA PRO A 160 -3.49 -9.24 4.79
C PRO A 160 -3.10 -7.77 4.70
N LEU A 161 -3.14 -7.00 5.79
CA LEU A 161 -2.76 -5.58 5.80
C LEU A 161 -1.47 -5.27 6.56
N SER A 162 -0.84 -6.24 7.21
CA SER A 162 0.38 -5.97 7.95
C SER A 162 1.26 -7.19 8.19
N LEU A 163 2.50 -6.91 8.56
CA LEU A 163 3.41 -7.88 9.15
C LEU A 163 4.01 -7.32 10.43
N THR A 164 4.03 -8.11 11.49
CA THR A 164 4.63 -7.76 12.77
C THR A 164 5.73 -8.74 13.13
N VAL A 165 6.89 -8.21 13.50
CA VAL A 165 7.97 -8.98 14.13
C VAL A 165 7.93 -8.71 15.63
N HIS A 166 7.91 -9.75 16.44
CA HIS A 166 7.99 -9.64 17.90
C HIS A 166 9.35 -10.08 18.41
N SER A 167 9.95 -9.28 19.30
CA SER A 167 11.28 -9.57 19.84
C SER A 167 11.50 -9.05 21.25
N TYR A 168 12.37 -9.74 22.00
CA TYR A 168 12.95 -9.21 23.24
C TYR A 168 14.33 -8.65 22.94
N VAL A 169 14.70 -7.54 23.55
CA VAL A 169 16.01 -6.90 23.38
C VAL A 169 16.71 -6.71 24.72
N THR A 170 18.03 -6.64 24.72
CA THR A 170 18.80 -6.42 25.96
C THR A 170 19.10 -4.96 26.27
N LYS A 171 18.95 -4.10 25.25
CA LYS A 171 19.20 -2.65 25.25
C LYS A 171 18.05 -1.96 24.51
N GLN A 172 17.49 -0.90 25.09
CA GLN A 172 16.32 -0.19 24.57
C GLN A 172 16.73 0.96 23.64
N GLY A 173 16.44 0.82 22.33
CA GLY A 173 16.61 1.80 21.24
C GLY A 173 17.25 3.15 21.56
N ARG A 174 16.47 4.24 21.39
CA ARG A 174 16.96 5.64 21.45
C ARG A 174 17.53 6.04 22.81
N GLU A 175 17.10 5.41 23.90
CA GLU A 175 17.62 5.68 25.24
C GLU A 175 19.02 5.07 25.45
N HIS A 176 19.39 4.09 24.64
CA HIS A 176 20.67 3.40 24.70
C HIS A 176 21.74 4.02 23.77
N PHE A 177 21.33 4.79 22.77
CA PHE A 177 22.24 5.41 21.80
C PHE A 177 22.29 6.93 21.95
N SER A 178 23.47 7.52 21.71
CA SER A 178 23.51 8.96 21.41
C SER A 178 22.71 9.25 20.14
N GLU A 179 22.22 10.48 19.95
CA GLU A 179 21.47 10.85 18.74
C GLU A 179 22.28 10.59 17.46
N ALA A 180 23.60 10.83 17.47
CA ALA A 180 24.48 10.55 16.33
C ALA A 180 24.57 9.05 16.00
N GLU A 181 24.67 8.20 17.02
CA GLU A 181 24.66 6.74 16.84
C GLU A 181 23.28 6.25 16.39
N TRP A 182 22.22 6.80 16.97
CA TRP A 182 20.85 6.51 16.60
C TRP A 182 20.61 6.80 15.12
N GLN A 183 20.99 7.98 14.63
CA GLN A 183 20.86 8.36 13.22
C GLN A 183 21.65 7.42 12.27
N LYS A 184 22.77 6.86 12.73
CA LYS A 184 23.54 5.85 11.98
C LYS A 184 22.81 4.50 11.92
N TYR A 185 22.20 4.07 13.03
CA TYR A 185 21.61 2.74 13.15
C TYR A 185 20.14 2.65 12.73
N GLU A 186 19.32 3.69 12.94
CA GLU A 186 17.88 3.71 12.63
C GLU A 186 17.63 3.38 11.15
N LYS A 187 18.48 3.89 10.24
CA LYS A 187 18.43 3.62 8.78
C LYS A 187 18.89 2.21 8.39
N SER A 188 19.49 1.47 9.32
CA SER A 188 20.03 0.11 9.10
C SER A 188 19.07 -0.99 9.56
N GLN A 189 18.23 -0.72 10.57
CA GLN A 189 17.30 -1.72 11.09
C GLN A 189 16.06 -1.83 10.21
N ARG A 190 16.11 -2.81 9.32
CA ARG A 190 15.07 -3.08 8.35
C ARG A 190 14.33 -4.34 8.73
N VAL A 191 13.02 -4.30 8.57
CA VAL A 191 12.26 -5.51 8.33
C VAL A 191 11.97 -5.53 6.83
N THR A 192 12.37 -6.62 6.18
CA THR A 192 12.10 -6.82 4.76
C THR A 192 11.22 -8.05 4.60
N VAL A 193 10.14 -7.90 3.83
CA VAL A 193 9.22 -8.99 3.48
C VAL A 193 9.44 -9.30 2.00
N THR A 194 9.80 -10.55 1.69
CA THR A 194 9.93 -11.03 0.31
C THR A 194 8.75 -11.93 -0.03
N PHE A 195 8.11 -11.66 -1.15
CA PHE A 195 6.98 -12.43 -1.64
C PHE A 195 7.45 -13.58 -2.57
N THR A 196 6.57 -14.54 -2.81
CA THR A 196 6.83 -15.71 -3.66
C THR A 196 7.07 -15.35 -5.13
N ASP A 197 6.64 -14.16 -5.56
CA ASP A 197 6.90 -13.57 -6.87
C ASP A 197 8.23 -12.77 -6.94
N GLY A 198 9.02 -12.78 -5.87
CA GLY A 198 10.30 -12.09 -5.78
C GLY A 198 10.22 -10.61 -5.40
N SER A 199 9.02 -10.02 -5.38
CA SER A 199 8.85 -8.63 -4.94
C SER A 199 9.14 -8.48 -3.45
N LYS A 200 9.50 -7.26 -3.04
CA LYS A 200 9.92 -6.96 -1.66
C LYS A 200 9.23 -5.72 -1.13
N ILE A 201 8.89 -5.77 0.15
CA ILE A 201 8.56 -4.60 0.98
C ILE A 201 9.70 -4.41 1.98
N ASP A 202 10.13 -3.17 2.16
CA ASP A 202 11.18 -2.79 3.10
C ASP A 202 10.66 -1.67 3.99
N SER A 203 10.78 -1.84 5.31
CA SER A 203 10.27 -0.90 6.30
C SER A 203 10.77 0.53 6.12
N ARG A 204 11.91 0.77 5.45
CA ARG A 204 12.42 2.13 5.20
C ARG A 204 11.58 2.97 4.27
N PHE A 205 10.84 2.32 3.36
CA PHE A 205 10.08 3.00 2.31
C PHE A 205 8.57 2.99 2.60
N LEU A 206 8.23 2.75 3.87
CA LEU A 206 6.86 2.71 4.35
C LEU A 206 6.60 3.88 5.28
N ASP A 207 5.46 4.51 5.08
CA ASP A 207 4.97 5.59 5.93
C ASP A 207 4.21 5.04 7.17
N ASP A 208 3.70 3.80 7.08
CA ASP A 208 2.98 3.10 8.15
C ASP A 208 3.89 2.04 8.79
N VAL A 209 4.76 2.50 9.68
CA VAL A 209 5.62 1.66 10.52
C VAL A 209 5.41 2.08 11.97
N ASN A 210 5.09 1.09 12.82
CA ASN A 210 4.95 1.29 14.26
C ASN A 210 5.88 0.33 14.99
N GLU A 211 6.55 0.79 16.04
CA GLU A 211 7.47 -0.04 16.80
C GLU A 211 7.47 0.27 18.30
N SER A 212 7.74 -0.76 19.08
CA SER A 212 8.12 -0.69 20.48
C SER A 212 9.30 -1.63 20.68
N TRP A 213 10.37 -1.15 21.30
CA TRP A 213 11.60 -1.94 21.42
C TRP A 213 11.46 -3.11 22.39
N GLY A 214 10.59 -2.98 23.40
CA GLY A 214 10.52 -3.91 24.53
C GLY A 214 11.84 -3.97 25.31
N ASP A 215 12.03 -5.03 26.09
CA ASP A 215 13.26 -5.27 26.84
C ASP A 215 13.46 -6.78 27.12
N LYS A 216 14.24 -7.13 28.15
CA LYS A 216 14.51 -8.53 28.52
C LYS A 216 13.27 -9.27 29.04
N LYS A 217 12.31 -8.54 29.61
CA LYS A 217 11.09 -9.03 30.27
C LYS A 217 9.82 -8.69 29.47
N HIS A 218 9.79 -7.56 28.79
CA HIS A 218 8.66 -7.07 28.01
C HIS A 218 8.89 -7.28 26.52
N LEU A 219 7.86 -7.77 25.82
CA LEU A 219 7.94 -8.04 24.40
C LEU A 219 7.88 -6.73 23.61
N GLY A 220 8.85 -6.53 22.73
CA GLY A 220 8.81 -5.48 21.71
C GLY A 220 8.19 -5.98 20.41
N PHE A 221 7.85 -5.05 19.54
CA PHE A 221 7.35 -5.33 18.20
C PHE A 221 7.82 -4.29 17.17
N LYS A 222 7.83 -4.69 15.90
CA LYS A 222 7.94 -3.80 14.74
C LYS A 222 6.92 -4.23 13.70
N THR A 223 5.94 -3.38 13.44
CA THR A 223 4.82 -3.61 12.52
C THR A 223 4.98 -2.78 11.26
N LEU A 224 4.77 -3.42 10.12
CA LEU A 224 4.77 -2.82 8.79
C LEU A 224 3.34 -2.89 8.25
N GLY A 225 2.73 -1.74 7.98
CA GLY A 225 1.49 -1.66 7.22
C GLY A 225 1.75 -1.89 5.74
N PHE A 226 0.97 -2.76 5.11
CA PHE A 226 1.04 -2.95 3.67
C PHE A 226 0.21 -1.88 2.96
N LYS A 227 0.81 -1.23 1.96
CA LYS A 227 0.12 -0.25 1.10
C LYS A 227 -1.05 -0.89 0.34
N ASN A 228 -0.91 -2.17 -0.01
CA ASN A 228 -1.93 -2.97 -0.67
C ASN A 228 -2.22 -4.23 0.15
N MET A 229 -3.45 -4.71 0.08
CA MET A 229 -3.81 -5.98 0.69
C MET A 229 -3.02 -7.13 0.06
N VAL A 230 -2.39 -7.96 0.88
CA VAL A 230 -1.58 -9.09 0.43
C VAL A 230 -2.25 -10.42 0.76
N ASN A 231 -2.00 -11.42 -0.07
CA ASN A 231 -2.29 -12.79 0.30
C ASN A 231 -1.14 -13.32 1.16
N ILE A 232 -1.43 -13.79 2.38
CA ILE A 232 -0.44 -14.32 3.31
C ILE A 232 0.33 -15.50 2.71
N LYS A 233 -0.33 -16.29 1.86
CA LYS A 233 0.28 -17.42 1.15
C LYS A 233 1.31 -16.95 0.12
N ASP A 234 1.36 -15.67 -0.22
CA ASP A 234 2.41 -15.15 -1.10
C ASP A 234 3.60 -14.60 -0.33
N VAL A 235 3.63 -14.62 1.01
CA VAL A 235 4.84 -14.25 1.77
C VAL A 235 5.82 -15.42 1.77
N SER A 236 6.98 -15.22 1.14
CA SER A 236 8.03 -16.22 1.03
C SER A 236 9.03 -16.17 2.19
N SER A 237 9.46 -14.98 2.60
CA SER A 237 10.40 -14.84 3.71
C SER A 237 10.34 -13.47 4.38
N VAL A 238 10.82 -13.44 5.62
CA VAL A 238 10.95 -12.22 6.41
C VAL A 238 12.40 -12.12 6.86
N THR A 239 12.98 -10.94 6.71
CA THR A 239 14.34 -10.63 7.19
C THR A 239 14.28 -9.59 8.29
N TYR A 240 14.94 -9.88 9.41
CA TYR A 240 15.08 -8.98 10.55
C TYR A 240 16.44 -9.21 11.23
N GLY A 241 17.14 -8.13 11.59
CA GLY A 241 18.50 -8.23 12.16
C GLY A 241 19.49 -9.01 11.28
N ASN A 242 19.43 -8.80 9.96
CA ASN A 242 20.21 -9.52 8.94
C ASN A 242 20.04 -11.05 8.94
N GLN A 243 18.97 -11.55 9.57
CA GLN A 243 18.62 -12.96 9.58
C GLN A 243 17.31 -13.15 8.84
N THR A 244 17.25 -14.18 7.99
CA THR A 244 16.06 -14.48 7.18
C THR A 244 15.39 -15.76 7.66
N VAL A 245 14.08 -15.67 7.87
CA VAL A 245 13.21 -16.82 8.07
C VAL A 245 12.49 -17.11 6.77
N LYS A 246 12.73 -18.27 6.18
CA LYS A 246 12.01 -18.75 4.99
C LYS A 246 10.69 -19.39 5.44
N LEU A 247 9.59 -18.88 4.92
CA LEU A 247 8.24 -19.37 5.21
C LEU A 247 7.73 -20.26 4.09
N GLN A 248 8.09 -19.92 2.85
CA GLN A 248 7.71 -20.63 1.64
C GLN A 248 8.82 -20.51 0.61
N LYS A 249 8.95 -21.51 -0.25
CA LYS A 249 9.86 -21.41 -1.40
C LYS A 249 9.40 -20.25 -2.27
N ILE A 250 10.35 -19.40 -2.70
CA ILE A 250 10.12 -18.51 -3.83
C ILE A 250 9.69 -19.42 -4.97
N LYS A 251 8.54 -19.13 -5.59
CA LYS A 251 8.21 -19.82 -6.83
C LYS A 251 9.27 -19.33 -7.79
N ASN A 252 10.18 -20.21 -8.21
CA ASN A 252 11.14 -19.91 -9.29
C ASN A 252 10.37 -19.79 -10.61
N ASN A 253 9.46 -18.82 -10.68
CA ASN A 253 9.05 -18.19 -11.91
C ASN A 253 9.90 -16.93 -12.00
N ALA A 254 11.18 -17.12 -12.32
CA ALA A 254 11.85 -16.12 -13.11
C ALA A 254 10.90 -15.78 -14.28
N LYS A 255 10.62 -14.48 -14.47
CA LYS A 255 9.76 -13.89 -15.51
C LYS A 255 8.25 -14.05 -15.33
N ARG A 256 7.60 -12.98 -14.85
CA ARG A 256 6.42 -12.44 -15.56
C ARG A 256 6.55 -10.93 -15.65
N GLU A 257 7.54 -10.52 -16.42
CA GLU A 257 7.36 -9.36 -17.28
C GLU A 257 6.02 -9.54 -17.99
N LYS A 258 5.07 -8.64 -17.74
CA LYS A 258 3.86 -8.57 -18.54
C LYS A 258 4.16 -7.59 -19.64
N TYR A 259 4.19 -8.06 -20.88
CA TYR A 259 4.42 -7.22 -22.03
C TYR A 259 3.22 -7.25 -22.98
N ALA A 260 2.97 -6.12 -23.63
CA ALA A 260 2.04 -6.02 -24.74
C ALA A 260 2.87 -5.84 -26.03
N MET A 261 2.69 -6.73 -27.00
CA MET A 261 3.36 -6.63 -28.30
C MET A 261 2.47 -5.90 -29.30
N PHE A 262 3.05 -4.97 -30.03
CA PHE A 262 2.39 -4.22 -31.08
C PHE A 262 2.95 -4.70 -32.41
N THR A 263 2.14 -5.48 -33.11
CA THR A 263 2.54 -6.14 -34.35
C THR A 263 1.76 -5.54 -35.53
N SER A 264 2.49 -5.17 -36.58
CA SER A 264 1.91 -4.70 -37.84
C SER A 264 2.01 -5.76 -38.92
N LYS A 265 1.12 -5.68 -39.92
CA LYS A 265 1.13 -6.51 -41.12
C LYS A 265 1.03 -5.61 -42.34
N LYS A 266 2.01 -5.65 -43.23
CA LYS A 266 2.07 -4.89 -44.48
C LYS A 266 2.37 -5.85 -45.63
N HIS A 267 1.53 -5.84 -46.67
CA HIS A 267 1.63 -6.72 -47.83
C HIS A 267 1.89 -8.21 -47.49
N GLY A 268 1.17 -8.74 -46.50
CA GLY A 268 1.32 -10.15 -46.07
C GLY A 268 2.46 -10.39 -45.07
N VAL A 269 3.43 -9.49 -44.95
CA VAL A 269 4.57 -9.59 -44.04
C VAL A 269 4.20 -9.07 -42.65
N LYS A 270 4.43 -9.87 -41.61
CA LYS A 270 4.13 -9.53 -40.21
C LYS A 270 5.42 -9.17 -39.45
N MET A 271 5.38 -8.11 -38.65
CA MET A 271 6.51 -7.67 -37.82
C MET A 271 6.06 -7.01 -36.52
N THR A 272 6.65 -7.41 -35.38
CA THR A 272 6.51 -6.67 -34.12
C THR A 272 7.27 -5.35 -34.25
N ILE A 273 6.58 -4.23 -34.05
CA ILE A 273 7.17 -2.89 -34.15
C ILE A 273 7.79 -2.49 -32.81
N PHE A 274 7.10 -2.78 -31.70
CA PHE A 274 7.63 -2.63 -30.34
C PHE A 274 6.83 -3.47 -29.35
N ALA A 275 7.39 -3.63 -28.16
CA ALA A 275 6.71 -4.19 -27.00
C ALA A 275 6.78 -3.21 -25.82
N ILE A 276 5.70 -3.15 -25.04
CA ILE A 276 5.65 -2.37 -23.80
C ILE A 276 5.69 -3.33 -22.63
N HIS A 277 6.71 -3.18 -21.80
CA HIS A 277 7.01 -4.08 -20.71
C HIS A 277 6.59 -3.44 -19.39
N ARG A 278 5.82 -4.18 -18.60
CA ARG A 278 5.45 -3.80 -17.24
C ARG A 278 6.24 -4.64 -16.26
N ILE A 279 7.24 -4.00 -15.65
CA ILE A 279 8.19 -4.61 -14.73
C ILE A 279 7.82 -4.21 -13.31
N LYS A 280 7.67 -5.18 -12.41
CA LYS A 280 7.29 -4.90 -11.02
C LYS A 280 8.47 -4.30 -10.26
N GLY A 281 8.24 -3.19 -9.57
CA GLY A 281 9.27 -2.41 -8.85
C GLY A 281 9.73 -1.18 -9.62
N MET A 282 10.52 -0.34 -8.95
CA MET A 282 11.12 0.86 -9.53
C MET A 282 12.50 0.55 -10.08
N ILE A 283 12.72 0.89 -11.35
CA ILE A 283 14.02 0.95 -12.00
C ILE A 283 14.23 2.43 -12.36
N PRO A 284 15.27 3.10 -11.83
CA PRO A 284 15.63 4.45 -12.25
C PRO A 284 15.90 4.52 -13.76
N GLU A 285 15.54 5.63 -14.40
CA GLU A 285 15.73 5.82 -15.85
C GLU A 285 17.19 5.61 -16.28
N ASP A 286 18.14 6.13 -15.50
CA ASP A 286 19.60 6.02 -15.74
C ASP A 286 20.18 4.63 -15.44
N GLU A 287 19.39 3.74 -14.82
CA GLU A 287 19.72 2.34 -14.61
C GLU A 287 19.04 1.40 -15.61
N MET A 288 18.03 1.88 -16.35
CA MET A 288 17.22 1.05 -17.24
C MET A 288 18.06 0.38 -18.32
N SER A 289 18.80 1.18 -19.10
CA SER A 289 19.67 0.70 -20.18
C SER A 289 20.88 -0.10 -19.67
N LYS A 290 21.30 0.11 -18.41
CA LYS A 290 22.38 -0.69 -17.78
C LYS A 290 21.90 -2.08 -17.39
N LYS A 291 20.65 -2.19 -16.91
CA LYS A 291 20.05 -3.47 -16.49
C LYS A 291 19.45 -4.24 -17.65
N ILE A 292 18.89 -3.54 -18.63
CA ILE A 292 18.21 -4.09 -19.80
C ILE A 292 18.60 -3.27 -21.03
N PRO A 293 19.73 -3.61 -21.69
CA PRO A 293 20.29 -2.81 -22.78
C PRO A 293 19.39 -2.58 -23.99
N SER A 294 18.41 -3.46 -24.25
CA SER A 294 17.48 -3.35 -25.38
C SER A 294 16.23 -2.50 -25.08
N MET A 295 16.11 -1.94 -23.88
CA MET A 295 14.87 -1.34 -23.40
C MET A 295 15.05 0.10 -22.92
N ASP A 296 14.21 0.98 -23.48
CA ASP A 296 14.14 2.37 -23.08
C ASP A 296 13.12 2.57 -21.97
N TYR A 297 13.42 3.50 -21.05
CA TYR A 297 12.51 3.87 -19.98
C TYR A 297 11.32 4.68 -20.51
N ILE A 298 10.11 4.32 -20.11
CA ILE A 298 8.89 5.12 -20.37
C ILE A 298 8.49 5.86 -19.09
N GLY A 299 8.48 5.18 -17.95
CA GLY A 299 8.04 5.79 -16.71
C GLY A 299 7.73 4.80 -15.58
N TYR A 300 7.36 5.31 -14.41
CA TYR A 300 7.02 4.52 -13.23
C TYR A 300 5.62 4.88 -12.71
N TYR A 301 4.75 3.88 -12.57
CA TYR A 301 3.36 4.06 -12.15
C TYR A 301 2.84 2.83 -11.38
N GLU A 302 2.06 3.06 -10.32
CA GLU A 302 1.42 2.01 -9.49
C GLU A 302 2.35 0.88 -9.02
N GLY A 303 3.63 1.18 -8.76
CA GLY A 303 4.59 0.17 -8.32
C GLY A 303 5.26 -0.61 -9.45
N TYR A 304 5.09 -0.18 -10.70
CA TYR A 304 5.69 -0.81 -11.87
C TYR A 304 6.51 0.20 -12.68
N THR A 305 7.65 -0.26 -13.17
CA THR A 305 8.42 0.41 -14.22
C THR A 305 7.89 -0.05 -15.56
N TYR A 306 7.68 0.91 -16.46
CA TYR A 306 7.28 0.69 -17.83
C TYR A 306 8.47 0.97 -18.75
N GLY A 307 8.80 0.02 -19.60
CA GLY A 307 9.85 0.14 -20.60
C GLY A 307 9.33 -0.20 -22.00
N ILE A 308 9.96 0.35 -23.02
CA ILE A 308 9.69 0.03 -24.43
C ILE A 308 10.90 -0.69 -25.03
N GLU A 309 10.65 -1.80 -25.71
CA GLU A 309 11.63 -2.52 -26.52
C GLU A 309 11.19 -2.43 -27.98
N TYR A 310 12.05 -1.92 -28.85
CA TYR A 310 11.75 -1.80 -30.28
C TYR A 310 12.01 -3.13 -30.99
N GLY A 311 11.15 -3.48 -31.94
CA GLY A 311 11.33 -4.68 -32.74
C GLY A 311 12.54 -4.58 -33.67
N GLU A 312 13.19 -5.70 -33.93
CA GLU A 312 14.33 -5.75 -34.86
C GLU A 312 13.92 -6.41 -36.19
N ILE A 313 14.39 -5.87 -37.31
CA ILE A 313 14.16 -6.44 -38.64
C ILE A 313 14.92 -7.78 -38.74
N GLN A 314 14.20 -8.88 -38.91
CA GLN A 314 14.76 -10.24 -38.89
C GLN A 314 15.08 -10.80 -40.28
N ASN A 315 14.46 -10.27 -41.36
CA ASN A 315 14.64 -10.80 -42.71
C ASN A 315 14.45 -9.74 -43.81
N LYS A 316 14.79 -10.13 -45.05
CA LYS A 316 14.75 -9.25 -46.23
C LYS A 316 13.33 -8.74 -46.56
N ASP A 317 12.30 -9.54 -46.33
CA ASP A 317 10.92 -9.14 -46.57
C ASP A 317 10.45 -8.09 -45.55
N GLN A 318 10.78 -8.28 -44.26
CA GLN A 318 10.54 -7.27 -43.23
C GLN A 318 11.32 -5.98 -43.51
N LYS A 319 12.57 -6.09 -43.97
CA LYS A 319 13.39 -4.95 -44.37
C LYS A 319 12.75 -4.16 -45.51
N ARG A 320 12.25 -4.84 -46.54
CA ARG A 320 11.57 -4.21 -47.68
C ARG A 320 10.31 -3.47 -47.23
N GLU A 321 9.50 -4.09 -46.38
CA GLU A 321 8.18 -3.54 -46.03
C GLU A 321 8.22 -2.51 -44.89
N PHE A 322 9.15 -2.60 -43.93
CA PHE A 322 9.11 -1.82 -42.68
C PHE A 322 10.32 -0.89 -42.47
N ALA A 323 11.34 -0.88 -43.33
CA ALA A 323 12.51 0.00 -43.14
C ALA A 323 12.14 1.49 -43.14
N ASP A 324 11.10 1.90 -43.87
CA ASP A 324 10.54 3.25 -43.84
C ASP A 324 10.03 3.64 -42.44
N VAL A 325 9.24 2.77 -41.81
CA VAL A 325 8.67 2.95 -40.46
C VAL A 325 9.77 3.11 -39.40
N PHE A 326 10.81 2.28 -39.44
CA PHE A 326 11.92 2.35 -38.48
C PHE A 326 12.83 3.56 -38.71
N ASN A 327 13.00 4.00 -39.95
CA ASN A 327 13.87 5.13 -40.28
C ASN A 327 13.21 6.49 -40.06
N LYS A 328 11.88 6.59 -40.20
CA LYS A 328 11.14 7.87 -40.14
C LYS A 328 10.31 8.05 -38.87
N ASP A 329 9.63 7.01 -38.41
CA ASP A 329 8.50 7.17 -37.48
C ASP A 329 8.80 6.69 -36.06
N ILE A 330 9.63 5.65 -35.91
CA ILE A 330 9.79 4.96 -34.62
C ILE A 330 10.49 5.80 -33.54
N LYS A 331 11.37 6.73 -33.94
CA LYS A 331 12.09 7.63 -33.02
C LYS A 331 11.15 8.57 -32.25
N ASN A 332 9.95 8.82 -32.77
CA ASN A 332 8.98 9.70 -32.14
C ASN A 332 7.98 8.96 -31.25
N LEU A 333 7.94 7.63 -31.30
CA LEU A 333 6.91 6.82 -30.67
C LEU A 333 6.87 6.98 -29.14
N LYS A 334 8.03 7.14 -28.48
CA LYS A 334 8.12 7.36 -27.02
C LYS A 334 7.36 8.61 -26.58
N PHE A 335 7.37 9.69 -27.37
CA PHE A 335 6.74 10.96 -27.03
C PHE A 335 5.20 10.91 -27.03
N TYR A 336 4.60 9.89 -27.64
CA TYR A 336 3.14 9.73 -27.70
C TYR A 336 2.56 8.88 -26.56
N PHE A 337 3.40 8.32 -25.68
CA PHE A 337 2.93 7.61 -24.50
C PHE A 337 2.67 8.61 -23.36
N GLU A 338 1.42 8.99 -23.19
CA GLU A 338 0.96 9.75 -22.03
C GLU A 338 0.23 8.84 -21.04
N TYR A 339 0.35 9.14 -19.75
CA TYR A 339 -0.44 8.49 -18.71
C TYR A 339 -1.89 8.94 -18.80
N VAL A 340 -2.77 8.07 -19.29
CA VAL A 340 -4.21 8.28 -19.17
C VAL A 340 -4.61 8.00 -17.71
N ARG A 341 -4.97 9.05 -16.97
CA ARG A 341 -5.39 8.99 -15.55
C ARG A 341 -6.80 8.46 -15.37
#